data_AF-A0A3A8T8W2-F1
#
_entry.id   AF-A0A3A8T8W2-F1
#
_cell.length_a   1.000
_cell.length_b   1.000
_cell.length_c   1.000
_cell.angle_alpha   90.00
_cell.angle_beta   90.00
_cell.angle_gamma   90.00
#
_symmetry.space_group_name_H-M   'P 1'
#
loop_
_entity.id
_entity.type
_entity.pdbx_description
1 polymer ?
#
loop_
_entity_poly.entity_id
_entity_poly.type
_entity_poly.pdbx_seq_one_letter_code
_entity_poly.pdbx_strand_id
1 'polypeptide(L)'
;MRVVSFLAIFPRWLALGLSLFGAQALAGYAPIPDGYVLLSTDTTNRYVVAGGARFFIPPAQWSNYSSASTVVLSQATIDSYAEIPQEGTLLRQIGFSAIYVVVGEMFWWIPSPTELDYWDDWRTVNNIPNAGWSDTFFNYSYKILVQERTGSQVYLWIAGAKYPITNASDLAYYGGASSVKIVPLGTLANNTHEPWCGALLRERSSSTVYSLGYVNSSLPGMYRSPVAATAHGEVPDGALSSIPVFTPGGFLSCIW
;
A
#
# COMPACT_ATOMS: atom_id res chain seq x y z
N MET A 1 33.69 28.16 -36.53
CA MET A 1 33.53 26.85 -35.87
C MET A 1 33.43 27.08 -34.37
N ARG A 2 32.22 26.96 -33.81
CA ARG A 2 31.98 27.08 -32.37
C ARG A 2 32.06 25.69 -31.76
N VAL A 3 33.06 25.48 -30.91
CA VAL A 3 33.21 24.26 -30.11
C VAL A 3 32.18 24.34 -28.99
N VAL A 4 31.17 23.47 -29.02
CA VAL A 4 30.16 23.35 -27.97
C VAL A 4 30.74 22.41 -26.92
N SER A 5 31.05 22.94 -25.73
CA SER A 5 31.54 22.15 -24.61
C SER A 5 30.42 21.31 -24.02
N PHE A 6 30.53 19.98 -24.17
CA PHE A 6 29.69 18.99 -23.49
C PHE A 6 30.22 18.77 -22.07
N LEU A 7 29.80 19.60 -21.12
CA LEU A 7 30.07 19.39 -19.69
C LEU A 7 28.86 19.85 -18.88
N ALA A 8 27.82 19.02 -18.85
CA ALA A 8 26.73 19.11 -17.87
C ALA A 8 25.93 17.80 -17.87
N ILE A 9 26.57 16.66 -17.56
CA ILE A 9 25.86 15.39 -17.40
C ILE A 9 26.36 14.69 -16.12
N PHE A 10 25.42 14.57 -15.18
CA PHE A 10 25.44 13.96 -13.84
C PHE A 10 26.08 14.75 -12.67
N PRO A 11 25.44 14.78 -11.46
CA PRO A 11 24.40 13.87 -10.95
C PRO A 11 23.20 14.56 -10.29
N ARG A 12 21.98 14.38 -10.83
CA ARG A 12 20.72 14.73 -10.12
C ARG A 12 19.97 13.51 -9.55
N TRP A 13 20.51 12.31 -9.75
CA TRP A 13 19.95 11.04 -9.28
C TRP A 13 20.50 10.57 -7.93
N LEU A 14 21.58 11.16 -7.42
CA LEU A 14 22.15 10.77 -6.13
C LEU A 14 21.52 11.52 -4.93
N ALA A 15 20.86 12.66 -5.17
CA ALA A 15 20.24 13.48 -4.12
C ALA A 15 18.81 13.03 -3.74
N LEU A 16 18.18 12.16 -4.54
CA LEU A 16 16.93 11.45 -4.19
C LEU A 16 17.20 10.11 -3.48
N GLY A 17 18.45 9.64 -3.48
CA GLY A 17 18.83 8.33 -2.94
C GLY A 17 19.22 8.29 -1.46
N LEU A 18 19.32 9.43 -0.77
CA LEU A 18 19.88 9.47 0.60
C LEU A 18 18.96 10.05 1.68
N SER A 19 17.74 10.48 1.34
CA SER A 19 16.67 10.75 2.32
C SER A 19 15.70 9.58 2.51
N LEU A 20 15.90 8.46 1.79
CA LEU A 20 14.99 7.31 1.73
C LEU A 20 15.38 6.15 2.66
N PHE A 21 16.40 6.28 3.51
CA PHE A 21 16.76 5.25 4.50
C PHE A 21 16.11 5.52 5.87
N GLY A 22 14.84 5.91 5.86
CA GLY A 22 14.01 5.87 7.05
C GLY A 22 13.71 4.41 7.40
N ALA A 23 14.50 3.84 8.32
CA ALA A 23 14.19 2.63 9.09
C ALA A 23 13.95 1.29 8.35
N GLN A 24 14.45 1.07 7.13
CA GLN A 24 14.48 -0.27 6.50
C GLN A 24 15.87 -0.91 6.57
N ALA A 25 16.45 -0.99 7.77
CA ALA A 25 17.63 -1.83 8.02
C ALA A 25 17.21 -2.96 8.96
N LEU A 26 16.63 -4.03 8.38
CA LEU A 26 16.39 -5.41 8.90
C LEU A 26 15.05 -6.04 8.44
N ALA A 27 14.40 -5.54 7.38
CA ALA A 27 13.41 -6.39 6.71
C ALA A 27 14.12 -7.61 6.13
N GLY A 28 13.66 -8.82 6.47
CA GLY A 28 14.22 -10.09 6.03
C GLY A 28 13.96 -10.35 4.56
N TYR A 29 14.23 -9.42 3.64
CA TYR A 29 13.99 -9.64 2.22
C TYR A 29 14.74 -10.88 1.71
N ALA A 30 14.10 -11.62 0.81
CA ALA A 30 14.70 -12.77 0.18
C ALA A 30 15.95 -12.32 -0.59
N PRO A 31 17.14 -12.90 -0.34
CA PRO A 31 18.35 -12.59 -1.10
C PRO A 31 18.37 -13.32 -2.47
N ILE A 32 17.19 -13.56 -3.03
CA ILE A 32 16.94 -14.39 -4.21
C ILE A 32 16.38 -13.46 -5.29
N PRO A 33 16.76 -13.60 -6.57
CA PRO A 33 16.28 -12.71 -7.62
C PRO A 33 14.76 -12.76 -7.79
N ASP A 34 14.19 -11.62 -8.16
CA ASP A 34 12.80 -11.49 -8.55
C ASP A 34 12.41 -12.48 -9.68
N GLY A 35 11.19 -12.99 -9.62
CA GLY A 35 10.65 -13.99 -10.54
C GLY A 35 11.07 -15.43 -10.26
N TYR A 36 11.97 -15.67 -9.30
CA TYR A 36 12.29 -17.03 -8.85
C TYR A 36 11.17 -17.59 -7.97
N VAL A 37 11.02 -18.92 -8.00
CA VAL A 37 10.09 -19.65 -7.15
C VAL A 37 10.83 -20.24 -5.96
N LEU A 38 10.37 -19.93 -4.75
CA LEU A 38 10.76 -20.59 -3.52
C LEU A 38 9.88 -21.84 -3.33
N LEU A 39 10.50 -23.01 -3.29
CA LEU A 39 9.83 -24.27 -3.02
C LEU A 39 10.18 -24.74 -1.61
N SER A 40 9.16 -24.96 -0.79
CA SER A 40 9.33 -25.49 0.55
C SER A 40 9.84 -26.93 0.53
N THR A 41 10.78 -27.28 1.42
CA THR A 41 11.17 -28.69 1.68
C THR A 41 10.18 -29.42 2.57
N ASP A 42 9.44 -28.67 3.38
CA ASP A 42 8.64 -29.22 4.48
C ASP A 42 7.15 -29.34 4.07
N THR A 43 6.76 -28.65 3.01
CA THR A 43 5.41 -28.64 2.45
C THR A 43 5.48 -28.68 0.92
N THR A 44 4.33 -28.62 0.25
CA THR A 44 4.24 -28.43 -1.21
C THR A 44 4.05 -26.96 -1.61
N ASN A 45 4.12 -26.03 -0.64
CA ASN A 45 3.90 -24.61 -0.89
C ASN A 45 4.99 -24.03 -1.79
N ARG A 46 4.55 -23.09 -2.63
CA ARG A 46 5.41 -22.36 -3.55
C ARG A 46 5.17 -20.87 -3.39
N TYR A 47 6.23 -20.10 -3.48
CA TYR A 47 6.17 -18.64 -3.40
C TYR A 47 6.97 -18.05 -4.55
N VAL A 48 6.53 -16.94 -5.14
CA VAL A 48 7.36 -16.18 -6.09
C VAL A 48 7.99 -15.00 -5.36
N VAL A 49 9.25 -14.70 -5.68
CA VAL A 49 9.93 -13.50 -5.19
C VAL A 49 9.58 -12.30 -6.08
N ALA A 50 9.17 -11.20 -5.47
CA ALA A 50 8.93 -9.93 -6.16
C ALA A 50 9.27 -8.75 -5.24
N GLY A 51 10.17 -7.87 -5.69
CA GLY A 51 10.73 -6.80 -4.86
C GLY A 51 11.38 -7.32 -3.58
N GLY A 52 11.97 -8.53 -3.64
CA GLY A 52 12.53 -9.23 -2.49
C GLY A 52 11.50 -9.80 -1.49
N ALA A 53 10.20 -9.59 -1.67
CA ALA A 53 9.16 -10.18 -0.83
C ALA A 53 8.64 -11.50 -1.40
N ARG A 54 8.06 -12.35 -0.54
CA ARG A 54 7.44 -13.61 -0.94
C ARG A 54 5.94 -13.44 -1.21
N PHE A 55 5.49 -14.00 -2.33
CA PHE A 55 4.07 -14.11 -2.66
C PHE A 55 3.68 -15.58 -2.75
N PHE A 56 2.73 -16.02 -1.92
CA PHE A 56 2.21 -17.38 -1.99
C PHE A 56 1.55 -17.63 -3.36
N ILE A 57 1.93 -18.72 -4.02
CA ILE A 57 1.37 -19.15 -5.30
C ILE A 57 0.31 -20.24 -5.01
N PRO A 58 -0.99 -19.93 -5.19
CA PRO A 58 -2.03 -20.94 -5.03
C PRO A 58 -1.80 -22.13 -5.97
N PRO A 59 -2.12 -23.37 -5.57
CA PRO A 59 -1.89 -24.57 -6.39
C PRO A 59 -2.44 -24.50 -7.82
N ALA A 60 -3.60 -23.86 -7.98
CA ALA A 60 -4.24 -23.66 -9.29
C ALA A 60 -3.41 -22.79 -10.26
N GLN A 61 -2.41 -22.04 -9.76
CA GLN A 61 -1.59 -21.12 -10.56
C GLN A 61 -0.15 -21.61 -10.76
N TRP A 62 0.22 -22.81 -10.26
CA TRP A 62 1.59 -23.31 -10.37
C TRP A 62 2.09 -23.42 -11.82
N SER A 63 1.20 -23.74 -12.78
CA SER A 63 1.56 -23.81 -14.20
C SER A 63 2.06 -22.48 -14.77
N ASN A 64 1.61 -21.36 -14.23
CA ASN A 64 2.02 -20.01 -14.66
C ASN A 64 3.48 -19.71 -14.33
N TYR A 65 4.10 -20.51 -13.44
CA TYR A 65 5.47 -20.36 -12.98
C TYR A 65 6.35 -21.56 -13.36
N SER A 66 5.90 -22.41 -14.28
CA SER A 66 6.61 -23.64 -14.66
C SER A 66 7.98 -23.40 -15.32
N SER A 67 8.18 -22.23 -15.94
CA SER A 67 9.45 -21.82 -16.53
C SER A 67 10.36 -21.05 -15.56
N ALA A 68 9.89 -20.74 -14.36
CA ALA A 68 10.66 -20.00 -13.37
C ALA A 68 11.76 -20.88 -12.76
N SER A 69 12.92 -20.27 -12.51
CA SER A 69 13.97 -20.93 -11.73
C SER A 69 13.48 -21.16 -10.30
N THR A 70 13.78 -22.33 -9.74
CA THR A 70 13.33 -22.73 -8.42
C THR A 70 14.49 -22.80 -7.43
N VAL A 71 14.29 -22.28 -6.22
CA VAL A 71 15.20 -22.41 -5.07
C VAL A 71 14.47 -23.16 -3.98
N VAL A 72 15.09 -24.20 -3.45
CA VAL A 72 14.50 -25.08 -2.44
C VAL A 72 15.00 -24.67 -1.06
N LEU A 73 14.08 -24.41 -0.13
CA LEU A 73 14.36 -23.90 1.23
C LEU A 73 13.39 -24.51 2.25
N SER A 74 13.75 -24.48 3.53
CA SER A 74 12.78 -24.80 4.60
C SER A 74 11.62 -23.80 4.63
N GLN A 75 10.44 -24.25 5.06
CA GLN A 75 9.28 -23.37 5.23
C GLN A 75 9.61 -22.24 6.22
N ALA A 76 10.31 -22.54 7.31
CA ALA A 76 10.71 -21.55 8.29
C ALA A 76 11.62 -20.46 7.71
N THR A 77 12.51 -20.80 6.78
CA THR A 77 13.33 -19.82 6.06
C THR A 77 12.47 -18.94 5.17
N ILE A 78 11.54 -19.53 4.42
CA ILE A 78 10.63 -18.76 3.56
C ILE A 78 9.76 -17.83 4.42
N ASP A 79 9.21 -18.30 5.52
CA ASP A 79 8.35 -17.52 6.40
C ASP A 79 9.07 -16.34 7.05
N SER A 80 10.40 -16.43 7.21
CA SER A 80 11.24 -15.32 7.67
C SER A 80 11.35 -14.17 6.66
N TYR A 81 10.99 -14.44 5.39
CA TYR A 81 11.01 -13.42 4.35
C TYR A 81 9.83 -12.46 4.42
N ALA A 82 10.11 -11.20 4.09
CA ALA A 82 9.12 -10.13 4.04
C ALA A 82 7.95 -10.49 3.09
N GLU A 83 6.73 -10.11 3.47
CA GLU A 83 5.53 -10.28 2.64
C GLU A 83 5.18 -9.01 1.84
N ILE A 84 5.65 -7.85 2.29
CA ILE A 84 5.47 -6.57 1.61
C ILE A 84 6.75 -6.25 0.82
N PRO A 85 6.67 -6.03 -0.51
CA PRO A 85 7.82 -5.71 -1.34
C PRO A 85 8.54 -4.43 -0.93
N GLN A 86 9.77 -4.27 -1.44
CA GLN A 86 10.52 -3.03 -1.29
C GLN A 86 9.81 -1.83 -1.95
N GLU A 87 10.10 -0.64 -1.44
CA GLU A 87 9.64 0.63 -2.00
C GLU A 87 9.98 0.72 -3.50
N GLY A 88 9.04 1.18 -4.32
CA GLY A 88 9.19 1.33 -5.76
C GLY A 88 8.96 0.04 -6.55
N THR A 89 8.73 -1.11 -5.91
CA THR A 89 8.47 -2.37 -6.63
C THR A 89 7.20 -2.26 -7.47
N LEU A 90 7.32 -2.57 -8.77
CA LEU A 90 6.19 -2.66 -9.68
C LEU A 90 5.60 -4.08 -9.69
N LEU A 91 4.28 -4.17 -9.50
CA LEU A 91 3.53 -5.42 -9.40
C LEU A 91 2.45 -5.50 -10.48
N ARG A 92 2.28 -6.68 -11.06
CA ARG A 92 1.15 -7.00 -11.95
C ARG A 92 0.61 -8.39 -11.65
N GLN A 93 -0.70 -8.48 -11.45
CA GLN A 93 -1.36 -9.77 -11.29
C GLN A 93 -1.38 -10.51 -12.63
N ILE A 94 -1.06 -11.81 -12.62
CA ILE A 94 -1.12 -12.64 -13.82
C ILE A 94 -2.56 -12.67 -14.38
N GLY A 95 -2.68 -12.35 -15.67
CA GLY A 95 -3.97 -12.25 -16.36
C GLY A 95 -4.63 -10.88 -16.30
N PHE A 96 -4.01 -9.90 -15.64
CA PHE A 96 -4.50 -8.51 -15.55
C PHE A 96 -3.50 -7.53 -16.17
N SER A 97 -4.01 -6.41 -16.68
CA SER A 97 -3.20 -5.34 -17.26
C SER A 97 -2.81 -4.25 -16.23
N ALA A 98 -3.52 -4.18 -15.10
CA ALA A 98 -3.27 -3.19 -14.07
C ALA A 98 -1.88 -3.40 -13.44
N ILE A 99 -1.10 -2.32 -13.39
CA ILE A 99 0.21 -2.28 -12.74
C ILE A 99 0.08 -1.41 -11.49
N TYR A 100 0.71 -1.86 -10.42
CA TYR A 100 0.74 -1.17 -9.13
C TYR A 100 2.18 -0.91 -8.74
N VAL A 101 2.44 0.15 -7.99
CA VAL A 101 3.73 0.39 -7.33
C VAL A 101 3.59 0.32 -5.83
N VAL A 102 4.57 -0.28 -5.15
CA VAL A 102 4.63 -0.30 -3.70
C VAL A 102 5.26 0.99 -3.18
N VAL A 103 4.50 1.76 -2.41
CA VAL A 103 4.94 3.02 -1.77
C VAL A 103 4.40 3.08 -0.35
N GLY A 104 5.31 3.23 0.61
CA GLY A 104 5.06 3.18 2.05
C GLY A 104 4.22 1.98 2.42
N GLU A 105 4.75 0.79 2.13
CA GLU A 105 4.15 -0.51 2.48
C GLU A 105 2.74 -0.75 1.93
N MET A 106 2.31 0.06 0.95
CA MET A 106 1.01 -0.04 0.28
C MET A 106 1.18 -0.09 -1.23
N PHE A 107 0.24 -0.73 -1.93
CA PHE A 107 0.23 -0.74 -3.39
C PHE A 107 -0.66 0.37 -3.94
N TRP A 108 -0.20 1.05 -4.98
CA TRP A 108 -0.91 2.16 -5.63
C TRP A 108 -1.05 1.89 -7.11
N TRP A 109 -2.27 1.98 -7.63
CA TRP A 109 -2.51 1.77 -9.05
C TRP A 109 -1.87 2.87 -9.88
N ILE A 110 -1.18 2.47 -10.96
CA ILE A 110 -0.64 3.36 -11.98
C ILE A 110 -1.66 3.45 -13.13
N PRO A 111 -2.34 4.59 -13.31
CA PRO A 111 -3.50 4.67 -14.19
C PRO A 111 -3.19 4.79 -15.69
N SER A 112 -1.93 5.08 -16.06
CA SER A 112 -1.56 5.25 -17.47
C SER A 112 -0.12 4.82 -17.76
N PRO A 113 0.20 4.45 -19.01
CA PRO A 113 1.58 4.16 -19.42
C PRO A 113 2.52 5.35 -19.23
N THR A 114 2.05 6.58 -19.46
CA THR A 114 2.87 7.79 -19.23
C THR A 114 3.24 7.96 -17.76
N GLU A 115 2.34 7.59 -16.84
CA GLU A 115 2.69 7.59 -15.43
C GLU A 115 3.61 6.41 -15.10
N LEU A 116 3.44 5.24 -15.73
CA LEU A 116 4.35 4.10 -15.56
C LEU A 116 5.80 4.49 -15.87
N ASP A 117 6.04 5.20 -16.98
CA ASP A 117 7.37 5.67 -17.41
C ASP A 117 8.08 6.56 -16.37
N TYR A 118 7.35 7.14 -15.41
CA TYR A 118 7.95 7.89 -14.30
C TYR A 118 8.50 6.97 -13.21
N TRP A 119 7.83 5.85 -12.96
CA TRP A 119 8.17 4.92 -11.87
C TRP A 119 9.31 3.99 -12.26
N ASP A 120 9.23 3.42 -13.47
CA ASP A 120 10.30 2.69 -14.12
C ASP A 120 9.86 2.35 -15.57
N ASP A 121 10.41 1.30 -16.16
CA ASP A 121 9.88 0.69 -17.38
C ASP A 121 9.01 -0.55 -17.12
N TRP A 122 8.37 -1.04 -18.18
CA TRP A 122 7.53 -2.23 -18.12
C TRP A 122 8.33 -3.54 -17.92
N ARG A 123 9.66 -3.52 -18.06
CA ARG A 123 10.52 -4.71 -18.01
C ARG A 123 10.86 -5.12 -16.58
N THR A 124 10.71 -4.23 -15.61
CA THR A 124 10.93 -4.50 -14.18
C THR A 124 9.64 -4.87 -13.43
N VAL A 125 8.52 -5.03 -14.15
CA VAL A 125 7.23 -5.41 -13.55
C VAL A 125 7.24 -6.87 -13.10
N ASN A 126 7.08 -7.07 -11.79
CA ASN A 126 6.96 -8.38 -11.19
C ASN A 126 5.57 -8.98 -11.40
N ASN A 127 5.50 -10.17 -12.00
CA ASN A 127 4.24 -10.88 -12.21
C ASN A 127 3.90 -11.74 -10.98
N ILE A 128 2.91 -11.30 -10.22
CA ILE A 128 2.46 -11.94 -8.98
C ILE A 128 1.18 -12.78 -9.20
N PRO A 129 0.89 -13.72 -8.28
CA PRO A 129 -0.33 -14.51 -8.33
C PRO A 129 -1.58 -13.63 -8.32
N ASN A 130 -2.64 -14.07 -8.99
CA ASN A 130 -3.87 -13.29 -9.14
C ASN A 130 -4.91 -13.49 -8.03
N ALA A 131 -4.52 -14.10 -6.91
CA ALA A 131 -5.39 -14.32 -5.76
C ALA A 131 -4.58 -14.27 -4.46
N GLY A 132 -5.18 -13.71 -3.39
CA GLY A 132 -4.61 -13.67 -2.04
C GLY A 132 -3.34 -12.82 -1.87
N TRP A 133 -2.90 -12.10 -2.91
CA TRP A 133 -1.67 -11.31 -2.88
C TRP A 133 -1.83 -9.99 -2.11
N SER A 134 -3.04 -9.43 -2.09
CA SER A 134 -3.32 -8.12 -1.50
C SER A 134 -3.54 -8.18 0.01
N ASP A 135 -3.79 -9.36 0.58
CA ASP A 135 -4.28 -9.53 1.95
C ASP A 135 -3.30 -8.96 2.98
N THR A 136 -1.99 -9.12 2.75
CA THR A 136 -0.91 -8.60 3.62
C THR A 136 -0.88 -7.06 3.70
N PHE A 137 -1.43 -6.37 2.70
CA PHE A 137 -1.50 -4.90 2.67
C PHE A 137 -2.70 -4.35 3.48
N PHE A 138 -3.65 -5.19 3.88
CA PHE A 138 -4.80 -4.75 4.66
C PHE A 138 -4.49 -4.64 6.15
N ASN A 139 -3.93 -3.50 6.56
CA ASN A 139 -3.71 -3.16 7.96
C ASN A 139 -4.50 -1.91 8.35
N TYR A 140 -5.53 -2.09 9.19
CA TYR A 140 -6.41 -0.99 9.63
C TYR A 140 -5.69 0.10 10.42
N SER A 141 -4.56 -0.22 11.05
CA SER A 141 -3.83 0.70 11.92
C SER A 141 -2.64 1.37 11.22
N TYR A 142 -2.30 0.92 10.01
CA TYR A 142 -1.20 1.49 9.24
C TYR A 142 -1.57 2.89 8.73
N LYS A 143 -0.67 3.84 8.95
CA LYS A 143 -0.83 5.26 8.62
C LYS A 143 0.33 5.69 7.73
N ILE A 144 -0.01 6.35 6.63
CA ILE A 144 0.98 6.93 5.72
C ILE A 144 0.47 8.28 5.23
N LEU A 145 1.37 9.26 5.21
CA LEU A 145 1.11 10.53 4.54
C LEU A 145 1.45 10.37 3.06
N VAL A 146 0.50 10.68 2.19
CA VAL A 146 0.64 10.53 0.75
C VAL A 146 0.28 11.80 0.00
N GLN A 147 0.96 12.01 -1.12
CA GLN A 147 0.72 13.12 -2.02
C GLN A 147 0.93 12.62 -3.45
N GLU A 148 0.02 12.99 -4.36
CA GLU A 148 0.25 12.70 -5.78
C GLU A 148 1.44 13.51 -6.29
N ARG A 149 2.25 12.89 -7.13
CA ARG A 149 3.51 13.41 -7.66
C ARG A 149 3.52 14.88 -8.09
N THR A 150 2.44 15.37 -8.70
CA THR A 150 2.32 16.78 -9.14
C THR A 150 1.25 17.57 -8.39
N GLY A 151 0.55 16.94 -7.45
CA GLY A 151 -0.43 17.61 -6.60
C GLY A 151 0.25 18.33 -5.45
N SER A 152 -0.49 19.19 -4.75
CA SER A 152 -0.03 19.85 -3.51
C SER A 152 -0.77 19.35 -2.27
N GLN A 153 -1.91 18.69 -2.44
CA GLN A 153 -2.71 18.19 -1.34
C GLN A 153 -2.09 16.92 -0.76
N VAL A 154 -1.76 16.98 0.53
CA VAL A 154 -1.34 15.82 1.33
C VAL A 154 -2.57 15.16 1.93
N TYR A 155 -2.59 13.83 1.94
CA TYR A 155 -3.62 13.03 2.58
C TYR A 155 -2.99 12.11 3.63
N LEU A 156 -3.67 11.92 4.75
CA LEU A 156 -3.47 10.74 5.59
C LEU A 156 -4.22 9.58 4.95
N TRP A 157 -3.51 8.48 4.69
CA TRP A 157 -4.11 7.21 4.35
C TRP A 157 -4.14 6.30 5.58
N ILE A 158 -5.33 5.82 5.95
CA ILE A 158 -5.52 4.87 7.05
C ILE A 158 -6.80 4.08 6.81
N ALA A 159 -6.78 2.78 7.15
CA ALA A 159 -7.93 1.89 7.06
C ALA A 159 -8.65 1.96 5.70
N GLY A 160 -7.89 2.06 4.60
CA GLY A 160 -8.42 2.08 3.24
C GLY A 160 -9.01 3.41 2.75
N ALA A 161 -8.98 4.46 3.57
CA ALA A 161 -9.49 5.78 3.20
C ALA A 161 -8.39 6.84 3.22
N LYS A 162 -8.58 7.85 2.37
CA LYS A 162 -7.77 9.07 2.36
C LYS A 162 -8.49 10.21 3.10
N TYR A 163 -7.75 10.96 3.91
CA TYR A 163 -8.24 12.12 4.64
C TYR A 163 -7.34 13.34 4.36
N PRO A 164 -7.88 14.46 3.86
CA PRO A 164 -7.05 15.62 3.51
C PRO A 164 -6.43 16.22 4.76
N ILE A 165 -5.11 16.45 4.72
CA ILE A 165 -4.41 17.25 5.71
C ILE A 165 -4.53 18.72 5.30
N THR A 166 -5.26 19.51 6.09
CA THR A 166 -5.60 20.90 5.76
C THR A 166 -4.80 21.94 6.54
N ASN A 167 -4.06 21.52 7.56
CA ASN A 167 -3.29 22.41 8.42
C ASN A 167 -1.93 21.80 8.80
N ALA A 168 -0.99 22.68 9.13
CA ALA A 168 0.38 22.28 9.48
C ALA A 168 0.47 21.48 10.78
N SER A 169 -0.49 21.65 11.70
CA SER A 169 -0.48 20.95 13.00
C SER A 169 -0.79 19.46 12.84
N ASP A 170 -1.71 19.10 11.96
CA ASP A 170 -2.00 17.70 11.62
C ASP A 170 -0.85 17.11 10.81
N LEU A 171 -0.29 17.87 9.85
CA LEU A 171 0.88 17.41 9.11
C LEU A 171 2.03 17.04 10.05
N ALA A 172 2.34 17.91 11.02
CA ALA A 172 3.37 17.66 12.02
C ALA A 172 3.03 16.45 12.92
N TYR A 173 1.77 16.31 13.33
CA TYR A 173 1.31 15.20 14.17
C TYR A 173 1.51 13.82 13.50
N TYR A 174 1.21 13.72 12.20
CA TYR A 174 1.33 12.46 11.45
C TYR A 174 2.73 12.20 10.86
N GLY A 175 3.74 12.97 11.26
CA GLY A 175 5.15 12.72 10.91
C GLY A 175 5.84 13.83 10.10
N GLY A 176 5.13 14.89 9.74
CA GLY A 176 5.67 16.05 9.04
C GLY A 176 5.89 15.85 7.54
N ALA A 177 6.31 16.92 6.87
CA ALA A 177 6.50 16.94 5.41
C ALA A 177 7.53 15.91 4.91
N SER A 178 8.56 15.59 5.71
CA SER A 178 9.57 14.58 5.38
C SER A 178 9.03 13.15 5.34
N SER A 179 7.87 12.90 5.97
CA SER A 179 7.22 11.58 6.00
C SER A 179 6.22 11.40 4.86
N VAL A 180 6.00 12.44 4.05
CA VAL A 180 5.08 12.38 2.91
C VAL A 180 5.69 11.53 1.81
N LYS A 181 4.96 10.51 1.40
CA LYS A 181 5.29 9.63 0.29
C LYS A 181 4.61 10.10 -0.99
N ILE A 182 5.35 10.05 -2.09
CA ILE A 182 4.83 10.40 -3.39
C ILE A 182 4.15 9.18 -4.00
N VAL A 183 2.93 9.31 -4.49
CA VAL A 183 2.16 8.24 -5.14
C VAL A 183 1.78 8.61 -6.58
N PRO A 184 1.42 7.63 -7.44
CA PRO A 184 1.12 7.88 -8.85
C PRO A 184 0.04 8.94 -9.05
N LEU A 185 0.21 9.78 -10.07
CA LEU A 185 -0.79 10.78 -10.43
C LEU A 185 -2.12 10.11 -10.83
N GLY A 186 -3.24 10.59 -10.29
CA GLY A 186 -4.58 10.07 -10.55
C GLY A 186 -4.97 8.85 -9.70
N THR A 187 -4.04 8.30 -8.91
CA THR A 187 -4.35 7.19 -8.01
C THR A 187 -5.28 7.65 -6.89
N LEU A 188 -5.00 8.80 -6.27
CA LEU A 188 -5.79 9.27 -5.13
C LEU A 188 -7.18 9.66 -5.57
N ALA A 189 -7.38 10.23 -6.75
CA ALA A 189 -8.70 10.55 -7.28
C ALA A 189 -9.67 9.35 -7.28
N ASN A 190 -9.17 8.14 -7.56
CA ASN A 190 -9.95 6.91 -7.59
C ASN A 190 -10.08 6.22 -6.22
N ASN A 191 -9.37 6.69 -5.21
CA ASN A 191 -9.47 6.15 -3.86
C ASN A 191 -10.56 6.87 -3.06
N THR A 192 -11.29 6.08 -2.29
CA THR A 192 -12.47 6.50 -1.51
C THR A 192 -12.09 7.26 -0.24
N HIS A 193 -13.02 8.09 0.23
CA HIS A 193 -13.01 8.65 1.60
C HIS A 193 -13.75 7.74 2.59
N GLU A 194 -14.28 6.61 2.13
CA GLU A 194 -14.94 5.59 2.95
C GLU A 194 -13.91 4.58 3.45
N PRO A 195 -13.73 4.44 4.77
CA PRO A 195 -12.87 3.41 5.34
C PRO A 195 -13.32 2.01 4.96
N TRP A 196 -12.41 1.04 5.12
CA TRP A 196 -12.79 -0.36 5.14
C TRP A 196 -13.83 -0.60 6.23
N CYS A 197 -14.81 -1.44 5.92
CA CYS A 197 -15.79 -1.85 6.91
C CYS A 197 -15.11 -2.56 8.09
N GLY A 198 -15.57 -2.29 9.31
CA GLY A 198 -14.99 -2.82 10.53
C GLY A 198 -13.87 -1.94 11.08
N ALA A 199 -13.50 -0.85 10.38
CA ALA A 199 -12.57 0.11 10.92
C ALA A 199 -13.09 0.73 12.22
N LEU A 200 -12.17 0.93 13.17
CA LEU A 200 -12.39 1.63 14.43
C LEU A 200 -11.57 2.90 14.38
N LEU A 201 -12.19 4.04 14.14
CA LEU A 201 -11.48 5.32 14.00
C LEU A 201 -11.99 6.34 15.01
N ARG A 202 -11.11 7.25 15.42
CA ARG A 202 -11.47 8.41 16.22
C ARG A 202 -10.90 9.69 15.63
N GLU A 203 -11.56 10.80 15.88
CA GLU A 203 -11.00 12.12 15.60
C GLU A 203 -9.84 12.38 16.57
N ARG A 204 -8.78 13.05 16.11
CA ARG A 204 -7.55 13.28 16.87
C ARG A 204 -7.81 13.88 18.25
N SER A 205 -8.65 14.92 18.34
CA SER A 205 -8.98 15.60 19.61
C SER A 205 -10.09 14.91 20.41
N SER A 206 -10.69 13.85 19.88
CA SER A 206 -11.78 13.13 20.52
C SER A 206 -11.33 11.78 21.08
N SER A 207 -11.88 11.41 22.24
CA SER A 207 -11.78 10.06 22.79
C SER A 207 -12.86 9.11 22.25
N THR A 208 -13.86 9.61 21.53
CA THR A 208 -14.95 8.79 20.99
C THR A 208 -14.45 7.97 19.81
N VAL A 209 -14.44 6.65 19.98
CA VAL A 209 -14.15 5.70 18.92
C VAL A 209 -15.43 5.34 18.19
N TYR A 210 -15.38 5.35 16.87
CA TYR A 210 -16.47 4.93 16.02
C TYR A 210 -16.14 3.62 15.32
N SER A 211 -17.08 2.68 15.30
CA SER A 211 -17.08 1.58 14.33
C SER A 211 -17.68 2.05 13.03
N LEU A 212 -17.02 1.73 11.92
CA LEU A 212 -17.42 2.06 10.56
C LEU A 212 -17.97 0.81 9.88
N GLY A 213 -19.12 0.93 9.22
CA GLY A 213 -19.71 -0.20 8.51
C GLY A 213 -21.11 0.10 8.00
N TYR A 214 -21.88 -0.96 7.76
CA TYR A 214 -23.19 -0.85 7.12
C TYR A 214 -24.32 -1.35 8.02
N VAL A 215 -25.55 -0.87 7.77
CA VAL A 215 -26.73 -1.19 8.61
C VAL A 215 -27.55 -2.34 8.01
N ASN A 216 -28.27 -2.08 6.92
CA ASN A 216 -29.12 -3.04 6.20
C ASN A 216 -29.51 -2.46 4.85
N SER A 217 -30.09 -3.26 3.94
CA SER A 217 -30.14 -2.97 2.49
C SER A 217 -31.06 -1.80 2.17
N SER A 218 -31.86 -1.39 3.17
CA SER A 218 -32.75 -0.23 3.11
C SER A 218 -32.05 1.08 3.50
N LEU A 219 -30.84 1.02 4.06
CA LEU A 219 -30.01 2.15 4.45
C LEU A 219 -28.66 2.05 3.74
N PRO A 220 -28.59 2.46 2.46
CA PRO A 220 -27.38 2.36 1.67
C PRO A 220 -26.29 3.32 2.19
N GLY A 221 -25.04 2.92 2.02
CA GLY A 221 -23.87 3.72 2.40
C GLY A 221 -23.31 3.37 3.77
N MET A 222 -22.12 3.88 4.02
CA MET A 222 -21.41 3.65 5.28
C MET A 222 -21.94 4.55 6.39
N TYR A 223 -22.04 4.00 7.59
CA TYR A 223 -22.37 4.70 8.82
C TYR A 223 -21.19 4.59 9.80
N ARG A 224 -21.22 5.48 10.80
CA ARG A 224 -20.36 5.40 11.98
C ARG A 224 -21.20 5.23 13.23
N SER A 225 -20.72 4.48 14.20
CA SER A 225 -21.41 4.29 15.47
C SER A 225 -20.45 4.31 16.65
N PRO A 226 -20.74 5.05 17.73
CA PRO A 226 -19.83 5.11 18.87
C PRO A 226 -19.73 3.74 19.57
N VAL A 227 -18.51 3.33 19.90
CA VAL A 227 -18.22 2.05 20.54
C VAL A 227 -17.16 2.19 21.65
N ALA A 228 -17.22 1.30 22.63
CA ALA A 228 -16.19 1.17 23.67
C ALA A 228 -15.12 0.15 23.21
N ALA A 229 -14.23 0.58 22.33
CA ALA A 229 -13.15 -0.24 21.79
C ALA A 229 -11.88 0.58 21.59
N THR A 230 -10.74 -0.08 21.35
CA THR A 230 -9.51 0.61 20.95
C THR A 230 -9.61 0.97 19.48
N ALA A 231 -9.32 2.23 19.14
CA ALA A 231 -9.26 2.64 17.73
C ALA A 231 -8.08 1.98 17.02
N HIS A 232 -8.29 1.56 15.77
CA HIS A 232 -7.20 1.23 14.85
C HIS A 232 -6.33 2.47 14.58
N GLY A 233 -6.92 3.67 14.58
CA GLY A 233 -6.15 4.90 14.61
C GLY A 233 -6.96 6.18 14.67
N GLU A 234 -6.23 7.29 14.63
CA GLU A 234 -6.79 8.63 14.60
C GLU A 234 -6.78 9.21 13.20
N VAL A 235 -7.76 10.08 12.95
CA VAL A 235 -7.88 10.91 11.75
C VAL A 235 -7.93 12.40 12.12
N PRO A 236 -7.62 13.33 11.19
CA PRO A 236 -7.72 14.77 11.42
C PRO A 236 -9.13 15.18 11.84
N ASP A 237 -9.26 16.14 12.76
CA ASP A 237 -10.56 16.53 13.27
C ASP A 237 -11.53 16.97 12.17
N GLY A 238 -12.72 16.37 12.18
CA GLY A 238 -13.78 16.60 11.19
C GLY A 238 -13.72 15.66 9.99
N ALA A 239 -12.71 14.79 9.90
CA ALA A 239 -12.57 13.81 8.83
C ALA A 239 -13.72 12.81 8.74
N LEU A 240 -14.35 12.47 9.88
CA LEU A 240 -15.48 11.55 9.92
C LEU A 240 -16.84 12.27 9.80
N SER A 241 -16.86 13.59 9.61
CA SER A 241 -18.10 14.39 9.61
C SER A 241 -19.06 14.05 8.47
N SER A 242 -18.53 13.61 7.33
CA SER A 242 -19.32 13.18 6.16
C SER A 242 -19.99 11.82 6.34
N ILE A 243 -19.57 11.02 7.33
CA ILE A 243 -20.13 9.70 7.60
C ILE A 243 -21.28 9.85 8.61
N PRO A 244 -22.52 9.50 8.25
CA PRO A 244 -23.67 9.63 9.13
C PRO A 244 -23.55 8.76 10.37
N VAL A 245 -24.01 9.27 11.51
CA VAL A 245 -24.04 8.53 12.78
C VAL A 245 -25.26 7.61 12.82
N PHE A 246 -25.06 6.32 13.07
CA PHE A 246 -26.15 5.38 13.33
C PHE A 246 -26.57 5.42 14.81
N THR A 247 -27.88 5.58 15.04
CA THR A 247 -28.52 5.70 16.37
C THR A 247 -29.62 4.63 16.49
N PRO A 248 -29.73 3.86 17.59
CA PRO A 248 -29.16 4.08 18.93
C PRO A 248 -27.68 3.71 19.08
N GLY A 249 -27.07 3.14 18.04
CA GLY A 249 -25.66 2.79 17.97
C GLY A 249 -25.37 1.30 18.15
N GLY A 250 -24.09 0.91 18.09
CA GLY A 250 -23.63 -0.48 18.17
C GLY A 250 -22.71 -0.89 17.01
N PHE A 251 -22.35 -2.17 16.93
CA PHE A 251 -21.54 -2.69 15.83
C PHE A 251 -22.33 -2.71 14.53
N LEU A 252 -21.72 -2.16 13.48
CA LEU A 252 -22.22 -2.19 12.12
C LEU A 252 -21.75 -3.47 11.41
N SER A 253 -22.50 -3.93 10.40
CA SER A 253 -22.18 -5.14 9.64
C SER A 253 -21.22 -4.85 8.49
N CYS A 254 -20.34 -5.82 8.21
CA CYS A 254 -19.46 -5.84 7.03
C CYS A 254 -19.80 -6.92 6.02
N ILE A 255 -20.83 -7.71 6.32
CA ILE A 255 -21.31 -8.79 5.48
C ILE A 255 -22.75 -8.50 5.10
N TRP A 256 -23.03 -8.75 3.83
CA TRP A 256 -24.28 -8.57 3.14
C TRP A 256 -24.62 -9.80 2.34
#